data_AF-A0A556QMI8-F1
#
_entry.id   AF-A0A556QMI8-F1
#
_cell.length_a   1.000
_cell.length_b   1.000
_cell.length_c   1.000
_cell.angle_alpha   90.00
_cell.angle_beta   90.00
_cell.angle_gamma   90.00
#
_symmetry.space_group_name_H-M   'P 1'
#
loop_
_entity.id
_entity.type
_entity.pdbx_description
1 polymer ?
#
loop_
_entity_poly.entity_id
_entity_poly.type
_entity_poly.pdbx_seq_one_letter_code
_entity_poly.pdbx_strand_id
1 'polypeptide(L)'
;MKSAVQFVLLMLVCLFATGCASTDTKVVEKGRNLKDVRRFFVLRNLKDNHGIDVRIVRALQARGLEAESGPITMLPDSTQAVIVYEDRWSWDFSNHMVYLKLGARDPQAVFPYVTSAYLKQVAFTTEVDEVIAQVVGELLSAGR
;
A
#
# COMPACT_ATOMS: atom_id res chain seq x y z
N MET A 1 -39.57 -8.27 34.33
CA MET A 1 -39.32 -9.41 33.40
C MET A 1 -39.01 -8.94 31.98
N LYS A 2 -39.84 -8.10 31.35
CA LYS A 2 -39.63 -7.57 29.99
C LYS A 2 -38.31 -6.82 29.81
N SER A 3 -37.93 -5.96 30.77
CA SER A 3 -36.68 -5.20 30.72
C SER A 3 -35.42 -6.04 30.88
N ALA A 4 -35.48 -7.19 31.57
CA ALA A 4 -34.35 -8.10 31.73
C ALA A 4 -34.10 -8.91 30.45
N VAL A 5 -35.17 -9.37 29.79
CA VAL A 5 -35.09 -10.04 28.48
C VAL A 5 -34.56 -9.10 27.41
N GLN A 6 -34.98 -7.83 27.43
CA GLN A 6 -34.49 -6.81 26.50
C GLN A 6 -33.01 -6.48 26.72
N PHE A 7 -32.53 -6.45 27.96
CA PHE A 7 -31.11 -6.26 28.27
C PHE A 7 -30.25 -7.44 27.80
N VAL A 8 -30.74 -8.68 28.00
CA VAL A 8 -30.06 -9.91 27.53
C VAL A 8 -30.01 -9.96 26.00
N LEU A 9 -31.10 -9.58 25.33
CA LEU A 9 -31.13 -9.52 23.86
C LEU A 9 -30.17 -8.45 23.31
N LEU A 10 -30.10 -7.27 23.95
CA LEU A 10 -29.17 -6.21 23.55
C LEU A 10 -27.70 -6.64 23.74
N MET A 11 -27.40 -7.32 24.85
CA MET A 11 -26.06 -7.85 25.12
C MET A 11 -25.67 -8.93 24.11
N LEU A 12 -26.62 -9.80 23.74
CA LEU A 12 -26.42 -10.83 22.72
C LEU A 12 -26.15 -10.24 21.33
N VAL A 13 -26.82 -9.13 20.96
CA VAL A 13 -26.56 -8.43 19.68
C VAL A 13 -25.16 -7.80 19.66
N CYS A 14 -24.69 -7.23 20.78
CA CYS A 14 -23.33 -6.68 20.86
C CYS A 14 -22.23 -7.74 20.70
N LEU A 15 -22.48 -9.00 21.10
CA LEU A 15 -21.55 -10.12 20.92
C LEU A 15 -21.35 -10.50 19.44
N PHE A 16 -22.31 -10.23 18.56
CA PHE A 16 -22.19 -10.50 17.12
C PHE A 16 -21.50 -9.37 16.33
N ALA A 17 -21.23 -8.23 16.96
CA ALA A 17 -20.62 -7.07 16.29
C ALA A 17 -19.08 -7.07 16.30
N THR A 18 -18.42 -8.03 16.96
CA THR A 18 -16.95 -8.13 16.97
C THR A 18 -16.44 -8.91 15.75
N GLY A 19 -16.42 -8.26 14.58
CA GLY A 19 -15.71 -8.76 13.41
C GLY A 19 -14.25 -8.30 13.41
N CYS A 20 -13.29 -9.22 13.56
CA CYS A 20 -11.89 -8.92 13.31
C CYS A 20 -11.65 -8.86 11.79
N ALA A 21 -11.62 -7.65 11.23
CA ALA A 21 -11.06 -7.42 9.91
C ALA A 21 -9.53 -7.49 10.01
N SER A 22 -8.91 -8.48 9.35
CA SER A 22 -7.45 -8.58 9.24
C SER A 22 -6.96 -7.92 7.94
N THR A 23 -5.88 -7.17 8.06
CA THR A 23 -5.09 -6.66 6.93
C THR A 23 -3.65 -7.03 7.18
N ASP A 24 -3.00 -7.63 6.19
CA ASP A 24 -1.60 -8.02 6.28
C ASP A 24 -0.77 -7.12 5.37
N THR A 25 0.10 -6.32 5.97
CA THR A 25 1.20 -5.69 5.24
C THR A 25 2.49 -6.37 5.65
N LYS A 26 3.25 -6.85 4.67
CA LYS A 26 4.51 -7.55 4.93
C LYS A 26 5.58 -7.20 3.92
N VAL A 27 6.81 -7.27 4.38
CA VAL A 27 8.00 -7.29 3.53
C VAL A 27 8.09 -8.68 2.90
N VAL A 28 8.07 -8.74 1.58
CA VAL A 28 8.08 -10.02 0.85
C VAL A 28 9.52 -10.43 0.54
N GLU A 29 10.39 -9.48 0.19
CA GLU A 29 11.80 -9.73 -0.10
C GLU A 29 12.68 -8.61 0.49
N LYS A 30 13.82 -9.00 1.07
CA LYS A 30 14.86 -8.10 1.58
C LYS A 30 16.17 -8.36 0.86
N GLY A 31 16.68 -7.35 0.17
CA GLY A 31 17.97 -7.38 -0.50
C GLY A 31 18.85 -6.23 -0.03
N ARG A 32 18.55 -5.01 -0.50
CA ARG A 32 19.34 -3.80 -0.21
C ARG A 32 18.56 -2.78 0.63
N ASN A 33 19.31 -2.05 1.47
CA ASN A 33 18.81 -0.97 2.30
C ASN A 33 18.44 0.29 1.48
N LEU A 34 17.34 0.97 1.85
CA LEU A 34 16.89 2.24 1.26
C LEU A 34 17.31 3.48 2.05
N LYS A 35 18.07 3.34 3.14
CA LYS A 35 18.46 4.43 4.07
C LYS A 35 19.09 5.64 3.38
N ASP A 36 19.94 5.38 2.40
CA ASP A 36 20.72 6.42 1.71
C ASP A 36 20.03 6.95 0.45
N VAL A 37 18.88 6.37 0.10
CA VAL A 37 18.10 6.79 -1.07
C VAL A 37 17.23 7.99 -0.70
N ARG A 38 17.43 9.09 -1.42
CA ARG A 38 16.66 10.34 -1.26
C ARG A 38 15.77 10.62 -2.45
N ARG A 39 16.17 10.20 -3.66
CA ARG A 39 15.46 10.50 -4.90
C ARG A 39 14.87 9.24 -5.52
N PHE A 40 13.55 9.20 -5.56
CA PHE A 40 12.75 8.10 -6.08
C PHE A 40 12.04 8.51 -7.37
N PHE A 41 11.89 7.56 -8.29
CA PHE A 41 11.01 7.71 -9.44
C PHE A 41 9.98 6.60 -9.43
N VAL A 42 8.69 6.95 -9.45
CA VAL A 42 7.61 5.98 -9.47
C VAL A 42 7.21 5.70 -10.91
N LEU A 43 7.41 4.47 -11.36
CA LEU A 43 7.06 4.07 -12.71
C LEU A 43 5.54 4.02 -12.86
N ARG A 44 5.01 4.81 -13.77
CA ARG A 44 3.57 4.87 -14.04
C ARG A 44 3.09 3.60 -14.74
N ASN A 45 2.08 2.95 -14.17
CA ASN A 45 1.33 1.90 -14.84
C ASN A 45 0.29 2.55 -15.75
N LEU A 46 0.41 2.40 -17.08
CA LEU A 46 -0.55 2.98 -18.03
C LEU A 46 -1.95 2.35 -17.94
N LYS A 47 -2.08 1.22 -17.27
CA LYS A 47 -3.37 0.55 -17.02
C LYS A 47 -4.04 1.02 -15.72
N ASP A 48 -3.34 1.81 -14.90
CA ASP A 48 -3.87 2.35 -13.65
C ASP A 48 -4.89 3.47 -13.94
N ASN A 49 -6.06 3.35 -13.33
CA ASN A 49 -7.14 4.33 -13.38
C ASN A 49 -7.49 4.92 -12.00
N HIS A 50 -6.68 4.63 -10.96
CA HIS A 50 -6.85 5.11 -9.59
C HIS A 50 -5.77 6.13 -9.16
N GLY A 51 -4.76 6.35 -10.02
CA GLY A 51 -3.70 7.33 -9.80
C GLY A 51 -2.74 6.92 -8.69
N ILE A 52 -2.43 5.64 -8.61
CA ILE A 52 -1.58 5.01 -7.60
C ILE A 52 -0.17 5.60 -7.64
N ASP A 53 0.37 5.86 -8.83
CA ASP A 53 1.69 6.47 -8.99
C ASP A 53 1.80 7.83 -8.28
N VAL A 54 0.84 8.73 -8.51
CA VAL A 54 0.78 10.06 -7.90
C VAL A 54 0.60 9.97 -6.38
N ARG A 55 -0.22 9.02 -5.92
CA ARG A 55 -0.44 8.80 -4.48
C ARG A 55 0.81 8.25 -3.78
N ILE A 56 1.55 7.34 -4.43
CA ILE A 56 2.85 6.86 -3.94
C ILE A 56 3.84 8.03 -3.86
N VAL A 57 3.92 8.86 -4.89
CA VAL A 57 4.78 10.07 -4.88
C VAL A 57 4.46 10.95 -3.67
N ARG A 58 3.17 11.24 -3.44
CA ARG A 58 2.75 12.04 -2.27
C ARG A 58 3.16 11.39 -0.95
N ALA A 59 3.01 10.06 -0.83
CA ALA A 59 3.38 9.33 0.38
C ALA A 59 4.89 9.32 0.63
N LEU A 60 5.73 9.30 -0.42
CA LEU A 60 7.18 9.45 -0.33
C LEU A 60 7.57 10.88 0.06
N GLN A 61 6.97 11.89 -0.58
CA GLN A 61 7.20 13.31 -0.30
C GLN A 61 6.80 13.69 1.13
N ALA A 62 5.69 13.15 1.64
CA ALA A 62 5.26 13.33 3.03
C ALA A 62 6.29 12.82 4.07
N ARG A 63 7.26 12.01 3.63
CA ARG A 63 8.37 11.50 4.45
C ARG A 63 9.68 12.25 4.22
N GLY A 64 9.65 13.38 3.51
CA GLY A 64 10.82 14.20 3.21
C GLY A 64 11.74 13.62 2.13
N LEU A 65 11.21 12.75 1.27
CA LEU A 65 11.93 12.19 0.12
C LEU A 65 11.57 12.95 -1.15
N GLU A 66 12.53 13.05 -2.07
CA GLU A 66 12.26 13.57 -3.41
C GLU A 66 11.64 12.45 -4.24
N ALA A 67 10.47 12.70 -4.81
CA ALA A 67 9.79 11.72 -5.64
C ALA A 67 9.01 12.39 -6.77
N GLU A 68 9.01 11.74 -7.93
CA GLU A 68 8.20 12.07 -9.09
C GLU A 68 7.72 10.79 -9.79
N SER A 69 6.79 10.91 -10.74
CA SER A 69 6.22 9.75 -11.45
C SER A 69 6.10 9.97 -12.94
N GLY A 70 6.27 8.89 -13.70
CA GLY A 70 6.21 8.98 -15.16
C GLY A 70 6.45 7.67 -15.87
N PRO A 71 6.32 7.66 -17.21
CA PRO A 71 6.79 6.56 -18.02
C PRO A 71 8.31 6.43 -17.88
N ILE A 72 8.84 5.23 -18.15
CA ILE A 72 10.29 4.97 -18.04
C ILE A 72 11.15 5.88 -18.93
N THR A 73 10.59 6.38 -20.02
CA THR A 73 11.24 7.31 -20.95
C THR A 73 11.48 8.70 -20.36
N MET A 74 10.84 9.02 -19.23
CA MET A 74 11.02 10.27 -18.47
C MET A 74 11.86 10.07 -17.21
N LEU A 75 12.50 8.91 -17.03
CA LEU A 75 13.33 8.61 -15.88
C LEU A 75 14.55 9.57 -15.84
N PRO A 76 14.68 10.43 -14.82
CA PRO A 76 15.83 11.32 -14.72
C PRO A 76 17.10 10.55 -14.32
N ASP A 77 18.24 11.01 -14.85
CA ASP A 77 19.57 10.44 -14.55
C ASP A 77 19.95 10.53 -13.06
N SER A 78 19.36 11.49 -12.33
CA SER A 78 19.57 11.65 -10.89
C SER A 78 18.80 10.64 -10.03
N THR A 79 17.94 9.80 -10.62
CA THR A 79 17.13 8.82 -9.88
C THR A 79 18.03 7.79 -9.20
N GLN A 80 17.82 7.59 -7.90
CA GLN A 80 18.58 6.61 -7.12
C GLN A 80 17.82 5.29 -6.99
N ALA A 81 16.49 5.33 -6.90
CA ALA A 81 15.66 4.13 -6.90
C ALA A 81 14.39 4.33 -7.73
N VAL A 82 14.01 3.29 -8.45
CA VAL A 82 12.74 3.22 -9.18
C VAL A 82 11.75 2.39 -8.36
N ILE A 83 10.58 2.95 -8.12
CA ILE A 83 9.44 2.23 -7.55
C ILE A 83 8.59 1.65 -8.67
N VAL A 84 8.36 0.35 -8.63
CA VAL A 84 7.38 -0.34 -9.46
C VAL A 84 6.24 -0.83 -8.56
N TYR A 85 5.03 -0.91 -9.10
CA TYR A 85 3.88 -1.37 -8.33
C TYR A 85 2.94 -2.27 -9.14
N GLU A 86 2.22 -3.10 -8.40
CA GLU A 86 1.07 -3.87 -8.88
C GLU A 86 -0.08 -3.67 -7.90
N ASP A 87 -1.23 -3.28 -8.41
CA ASP A 87 -2.47 -3.12 -7.66
C ASP A 87 -3.54 -4.07 -8.18
N ARG A 88 -4.42 -4.53 -7.28
CA ARG A 88 -5.63 -5.28 -7.66
C ARG A 88 -6.82 -4.76 -6.88
N TRP A 89 -7.93 -4.69 -7.60
CA TRP A 89 -9.20 -4.16 -7.12
C TRP A 89 -10.29 -5.21 -7.28
N SER A 90 -11.21 -5.24 -6.32
CA SER A 90 -12.44 -6.01 -6.38
C SER A 90 -13.64 -5.07 -6.46
N TRP A 91 -14.75 -5.59 -6.96
CA TRP A 91 -16.03 -4.88 -7.11
C TRP A 91 -17.21 -5.65 -6.48
N ASP A 92 -16.95 -6.69 -5.70
CA ASP A 92 -17.97 -7.57 -5.10
C ASP A 92 -19.07 -6.85 -4.27
N PHE A 93 -18.77 -5.69 -3.67
CA PHE A 93 -19.75 -4.82 -3.01
C PHE A 93 -19.48 -3.32 -3.23
N SER A 94 -18.23 -2.95 -3.39
CA SER A 94 -17.78 -1.60 -3.74
C SER A 94 -16.44 -1.70 -4.47
N ASN A 95 -16.06 -0.69 -5.24
CA ASN A 95 -14.72 -0.65 -5.83
C ASN A 95 -13.69 -0.41 -4.71
N HIS A 96 -12.90 -1.43 -4.38
CA HIS A 96 -11.94 -1.35 -3.29
C HIS A 96 -10.66 -2.11 -3.62
N MET A 97 -9.54 -1.62 -3.06
CA MET A 97 -8.23 -2.23 -3.22
C MET A 97 -8.13 -3.47 -2.35
N VAL A 98 -7.78 -4.60 -2.96
CA VAL A 98 -7.55 -5.89 -2.27
C VAL A 98 -6.08 -6.26 -2.18
N TYR A 99 -5.26 -5.67 -3.05
CA TYR A 99 -3.83 -5.93 -3.13
C TYR A 99 -3.07 -4.69 -3.59
N LEU A 100 -1.94 -4.43 -2.95
CA LEU A 100 -0.94 -3.48 -3.44
C LEU A 100 0.44 -4.02 -3.12
N LYS A 101 1.28 -4.19 -4.14
CA LYS A 101 2.70 -4.51 -3.98
C LYS A 101 3.55 -3.37 -4.52
N LEU A 102 4.52 -2.94 -3.72
CA LEU A 102 5.58 -2.04 -4.14
C LEU A 102 6.91 -2.81 -4.20
N GLY A 103 7.73 -2.46 -5.18
CA GLY A 103 9.12 -2.90 -5.27
C GLY A 103 10.04 -1.73 -5.54
N ALA A 104 11.17 -1.66 -4.84
CA ALA A 104 12.24 -0.73 -5.19
C ALA A 104 13.36 -1.48 -5.91
N ARG A 105 13.81 -0.91 -7.04
CA ARG A 105 14.91 -1.42 -7.86
C ARG A 105 15.88 -0.31 -8.23
N ASP A 106 17.11 -0.66 -8.56
CA ASP A 106 18.03 0.30 -9.17
C ASP A 106 17.52 0.68 -10.57
N PRO A 107 17.81 1.90 -11.07
CA PRO A 107 17.35 2.36 -12.39
C PRO A 107 17.60 1.36 -13.53
N GLN A 108 18.78 0.73 -13.50
CA GLN A 108 19.26 -0.22 -14.52
C GLN A 108 18.83 -1.67 -14.25
N ALA A 109 18.34 -1.98 -13.04
CA ALA A 109 17.97 -3.33 -12.66
C ALA A 109 16.56 -3.67 -13.16
N VAL A 110 16.34 -4.93 -13.54
CA VAL A 110 15.00 -5.43 -13.91
C VAL A 110 14.19 -5.80 -12.67
N PHE A 111 14.84 -6.41 -11.67
CA PHE A 111 14.17 -6.94 -10.48
C PHE A 111 14.31 -6.01 -9.27
N PRO A 112 13.26 -5.90 -8.44
CA PRO A 112 13.35 -5.19 -7.17
C PRO A 112 14.26 -5.92 -6.19
N TYR A 113 15.03 -5.14 -5.44
CA TYR A 113 15.85 -5.64 -4.33
C TYR A 113 15.12 -5.57 -2.99
N VAL A 114 13.97 -4.90 -2.92
CA VAL A 114 13.10 -4.90 -1.74
C VAL A 114 11.67 -4.76 -2.19
N THR A 115 10.78 -5.53 -1.57
CA THR A 115 9.35 -5.48 -1.87
C THR A 115 8.53 -5.48 -0.59
N SER A 116 7.45 -4.70 -0.60
CA SER A 116 6.40 -4.73 0.43
C SER A 116 5.06 -4.94 -0.25
N ALA A 117 4.17 -5.67 0.42
CA ALA A 117 2.84 -5.94 -0.10
C ALA A 117 1.79 -5.82 1.00
N TYR A 118 0.66 -5.23 0.63
CA TYR A 118 -0.60 -5.24 1.34
C TYR A 118 -1.53 -6.26 0.70
N LEU A 119 -2.16 -7.07 1.55
CA LEU A 119 -3.23 -7.98 1.17
C LEU A 119 -4.42 -7.80 2.11
N LYS A 120 -5.60 -7.70 1.51
CA LYS A 120 -6.86 -7.63 2.24
C LYS A 120 -7.69 -8.89 2.01
N GLN A 121 -8.24 -9.44 3.10
CA GLN A 121 -9.09 -10.63 3.09
C GLN A 121 -10.59 -10.31 3.23
N VAL A 122 -10.94 -9.06 3.52
CA VAL A 122 -12.32 -8.63 3.81
C VAL A 122 -12.78 -7.51 2.88
N ALA A 123 -14.07 -7.47 2.54
CA ALA A 123 -14.61 -6.57 1.51
C ALA A 123 -14.97 -5.14 1.99
N PHE A 124 -14.55 -4.75 3.20
CA PHE A 124 -14.80 -3.39 3.69
C PHE A 124 -13.98 -2.36 2.90
N THR A 125 -14.42 -1.11 2.84
CA THR A 125 -13.61 -0.04 2.23
C THR A 125 -12.48 0.36 3.19
N THR A 126 -11.27 0.58 2.67
CA THR A 126 -10.18 1.25 3.39
C THR A 126 -9.76 2.44 2.57
N GLU A 127 -9.35 3.51 3.23
CA GLU A 127 -8.81 4.68 2.55
C GLU A 127 -7.52 4.32 1.81
N VAL A 128 -7.53 4.54 0.50
CA VAL A 128 -6.44 4.13 -0.41
C VAL A 128 -5.12 4.78 -0.02
N ASP A 129 -5.17 6.05 0.38
CA ASP A 129 -3.98 6.80 0.78
C ASP A 129 -3.38 6.26 2.10
N GLU A 130 -4.20 5.69 2.99
CA GLU A 130 -3.74 5.02 4.21
C GLU A 130 -3.00 3.72 3.86
N VAL A 131 -3.58 2.90 2.99
CA VAL A 131 -2.93 1.67 2.49
C VAL A 131 -1.60 2.00 1.84
N ILE A 132 -1.56 2.99 0.94
CA ILE A 132 -0.32 3.40 0.27
C ILE A 132 0.70 3.90 1.30
N ALA A 133 0.29 4.74 2.26
CA ALA A 133 1.17 5.20 3.32
C ALA A 133 1.74 4.04 4.14
N GLN A 134 0.94 3.01 4.45
CA GLN A 134 1.39 1.82 5.15
C GLN A 134 2.42 1.04 4.32
N VAL A 135 2.10 0.72 3.06
CA VAL A 135 3.00 -0.07 2.19
C VAL A 135 4.31 0.64 1.89
N VAL A 136 4.28 1.97 1.69
CA VAL A 136 5.49 2.80 1.55
C VAL A 136 6.29 2.81 2.84
N GLY A 137 5.64 2.93 3.99
CA GLY A 137 6.28 2.85 5.30
C GLY A 137 7.04 1.54 5.48
N GLU A 138 6.39 0.42 5.17
CA GLU A 138 6.97 -0.91 5.24
C GLU A 138 8.11 -1.13 4.22
N LEU A 139 7.98 -0.57 3.00
CA LEU A 139 9.05 -0.64 2.00
C LEU A 139 10.33 0.03 2.51
N LEU A 140 10.19 1.23 3.09
CA LEU A 140 11.30 2.02 3.60
C LEU A 140 11.88 1.45 4.91
N SER A 141 11.04 0.85 5.76
CA SER A 141 11.48 0.19 7.00
C SER A 141 12.18 -1.13 6.72
N ALA A 142 11.74 -1.90 5.72
CA ALA A 142 12.39 -3.12 5.24
C ALA A 142 13.83 -2.87 4.79
N GLY A 143 14.04 -1.67 4.24
CA GLY A 143 15.35 -1.17 3.90
C GLY A 143 16.21 -0.99 5.14
N ARG A 144 15.72 -0.32 6.19
CA ARG A 144 16.54 0.16 7.33
C ARG A 144 17.28 -0.93 8.09
#